data_AF-A0A6N7EXV6-F1
#
_entry.id   AF-A0A6N7EXV6-F1
#
_cell.length_a   1.000
_cell.length_b   1.000
_cell.length_c   1.000
_cell.angle_alpha   90.00
_cell.angle_beta   90.00
_cell.angle_gamma   90.00
#
_symmetry.space_group_name_H-M   'P 1'
#
loop_
_entity.id
_entity.type
_entity.pdbx_description
1 polymer ?
#
loop_
_entity_poly.entity_id
_entity_poly.type
_entity_poly.pdbx_seq_one_letter_code
_entity_poly.pdbx_strand_id
1 'polypeptide(L)'
;MGKVIFLVILAGIGYVLYDGLKPYYDALQESDRILIDAGIPLDKKGAGDYRPKAIEALKANCTHGLFENNQYDFRCASNSHFPFIN
;
A
#
# COMPACT_ATOMS: atom_id res chain seq x y z
N MET A 1 18.34 22.83 -27.91
CA MET A 1 16.88 22.85 -27.69
C MET A 1 16.29 21.46 -27.46
N GLY A 2 16.66 20.40 -28.21
CA GLY A 2 16.09 19.05 -28.02
C GLY A 2 16.29 18.40 -26.64
N LYS A 3 17.42 18.64 -25.96
CA LYS A 3 17.69 18.08 -24.61
C LYS A 3 16.74 18.61 -23.52
N VAL A 4 16.27 19.85 -23.66
CA VAL A 4 15.37 20.47 -22.67
C VAL A 4 13.96 19.88 -22.78
N ILE A 5 13.46 19.71 -24.01
CA ILE A 5 12.16 19.08 -24.27
C ILE A 5 12.13 17.64 -23.74
N PHE A 6 13.21 16.89 -23.94
CA PHE A 6 13.34 15.53 -23.43
C PHE A 6 13.26 15.46 -21.88
N LEU A 7 13.94 16.37 -21.18
CA LEU A 7 13.89 16.43 -19.71
C LEU A 7 12.48 16.78 -19.18
N VAL A 8 11.76 17.67 -19.85
CA VAL A 8 10.38 18.03 -19.47
C VAL A 8 9.43 16.84 -19.66
N ILE A 9 9.58 16.08 -20.75
CA ILE A 9 8.77 14.87 -20.98
C ILE A 9 9.06 13.81 -19.91
N LEU A 10 10.34 13.56 -19.58
CA LEU A 10 10.70 12.62 -18.51
C LEU A 10 10.16 13.05 -17.14
N ALA A 11 10.23 14.34 -16.81
CA ALA A 11 9.68 14.87 -15.57
C ALA A 11 8.14 14.70 -15.52
N GLY A 12 7.46 14.93 -16.65
CA GLY A 12 6.01 14.70 -16.77
C GLY A 12 5.63 13.24 -16.56
N ILE A 13 6.36 12.30 -17.16
CA ILE A 13 6.14 10.86 -16.96
C ILE A 13 6.38 10.48 -15.49
N GLY A 14 7.48 10.97 -14.90
CA GLY A 14 7.80 10.72 -13.49
C GLY A 14 6.70 11.23 -12.55
N TYR A 15 6.14 12.41 -12.83
CA TYR A 15 5.04 12.96 -12.05
C TYR A 15 3.77 12.10 -12.12
N VAL A 16 3.36 11.66 -13.31
CA VAL A 16 2.18 10.80 -13.50
C VAL A 16 2.35 9.46 -12.79
N LEU A 17 3.55 8.87 -12.86
CA LEU A 17 3.87 7.63 -12.15
C LEU A 17 3.80 7.83 -10.63
N TYR A 18 4.36 8.92 -10.11
CA TYR A 18 4.33 9.23 -8.68
C TYR A 18 2.90 9.41 -8.16
N ASP A 19 2.08 10.19 -8.87
CA ASP A 19 0.72 10.49 -8.47
C ASP A 19 -0.15 9.23 -8.37
N GLY A 20 0.00 8.30 -9.32
CA GLY A 20 -0.74 7.03 -9.23
C GLY A 20 -0.13 6.00 -8.25
N LEU A 21 1.16 6.08 -7.92
CA LEU A 21 1.81 5.22 -6.92
C LEU A 21 1.55 5.66 -5.48
N LYS A 22 1.41 6.97 -5.26
CA LYS A 22 1.18 7.56 -3.94
C LYS A 22 0.04 6.89 -3.15
N PRO A 23 -1.18 6.70 -3.69
CA PRO A 23 -2.26 6.05 -2.94
C PRO A 23 -1.92 4.61 -2.53
N TYR A 24 -1.04 3.91 -3.26
CA TYR A 24 -0.59 2.58 -2.87
C TYR A 24 0.32 2.63 -1.64
N TYR A 25 1.29 3.56 -1.64
CA TYR A 25 2.17 3.75 -0.49
C TYR A 25 1.43 4.26 0.75
N ASP A 26 0.46 5.15 0.56
CA ASP A 26 -0.36 5.66 1.66
C ASP A 26 -1.15 4.51 2.33
N ALA A 27 -1.76 3.61 1.54
CA ALA A 27 -2.46 2.45 2.06
C ALA A 27 -1.53 1.45 2.77
N LEU A 28 -0.30 1.27 2.27
CA LEU A 28 0.70 0.43 2.93
C LEU A 28 1.11 1.03 4.28
N GLN A 29 1.37 2.33 4.33
CA GLN A 29 1.71 3.04 5.55
C GLN A 29 0.56 3.04 6.57
N GLU A 30 -0.68 3.21 6.11
CA GLU A 30 -1.88 3.08 6.95
C GLU A 30 -1.97 1.68 7.56
N SER A 31 -1.73 0.64 6.76
CA SER A 31 -1.72 -0.75 7.22
C SER A 31 -0.70 -0.97 8.33
N ASP A 32 0.53 -0.53 8.09
CA ASP A 32 1.61 -0.69 9.05
C ASP A 32 1.32 0.07 10.35
N ARG A 33 0.77 1.28 10.26
CA ARG A 33 0.35 2.06 11.44
C ARG A 33 -0.71 1.32 12.25
N ILE A 34 -1.76 0.82 11.60
CA ILE A 34 -2.85 0.08 12.28
C ILE A 34 -2.30 -1.15 13.00
N LEU A 35 -1.39 -1.90 12.36
CA LEU A 35 -0.81 -3.09 12.95
C LEU A 35 0.10 -2.75 14.14
N ILE A 36 0.91 -1.71 14.03
CA ILE A 36 1.76 -1.23 15.13
C ILE A 36 0.90 -0.74 16.31
N ASP A 37 -0.15 0.04 16.04
CA ASP A 37 -1.08 0.54 17.04
C ASP A 37 -1.82 -0.60 17.75
N ALA A 38 -2.08 -1.71 17.05
CA ALA A 38 -2.64 -2.94 17.61
C ALA A 38 -1.61 -3.85 18.32
N GLY A 39 -0.34 -3.46 18.38
CA GLY A 39 0.74 -4.24 18.99
C GLY A 39 1.15 -5.48 18.19
N ILE A 40 0.89 -5.50 16.89
CA ILE A 40 1.18 -6.62 15.99
C ILE A 40 2.51 -6.34 15.26
N PRO A 41 3.53 -7.19 15.45
CA PRO A 41 4.79 -7.05 14.73
C PRO A 41 4.59 -7.29 13.22
N LEU A 42 5.09 -6.37 12.38
CA LEU A 42 4.91 -6.44 10.92
C LEU A 42 5.52 -7.69 10.29
N ASP A 43 6.61 -8.22 10.87
CA ASP A 43 7.27 -9.47 10.49
C ASP A 43 6.44 -10.71 10.85
N LYS A 44 5.52 -10.59 11.80
CA LYS A 44 4.66 -11.69 12.28
C LYS A 44 3.22 -11.58 11.83
N LYS A 45 2.84 -10.52 11.11
CA LYS A 45 1.45 -10.30 10.70
C LYS A 45 0.87 -11.52 9.97
N GLY A 46 1.65 -12.19 9.12
CA GLY A 46 1.23 -13.39 8.38
C GLY A 46 1.24 -14.71 9.17
N ALA A 47 1.68 -14.74 10.43
CA ALA A 47 2.04 -15.98 11.12
C ALA A 47 1.21 -16.23 12.38
N GLY A 48 0.83 -17.51 12.58
CA GLY A 48 0.21 -18.00 13.82
C GLY A 48 -1.00 -17.17 14.28
N ASP A 49 -1.05 -16.89 15.57
CA ASP A 49 -2.15 -16.16 16.22
C ASP A 49 -2.21 -14.67 15.86
N TYR A 50 -1.15 -14.12 15.27
CA TYR A 50 -1.13 -12.72 14.83
C TYR A 50 -1.96 -12.52 13.56
N ARG A 51 -2.06 -13.52 12.70
CA ARG A 51 -2.80 -13.44 11.43
C ARG A 51 -4.27 -13.04 11.60
N PRO A 52 -5.10 -13.76 12.40
CA PRO A 52 -6.49 -13.35 12.58
C PRO A 52 -6.62 -11.97 13.23
N LYS A 53 -5.75 -11.64 14.19
CA LYS A 53 -5.73 -10.32 14.86
C LYS A 53 -5.40 -9.18 13.90
N ALA A 54 -4.45 -9.43 13.01
CA ALA A 54 -3.99 -8.45 12.02
C ALA A 54 -5.08 -8.19 10.98
N ILE A 55 -5.75 -9.25 10.51
CA ILE A 55 -6.91 -9.16 9.62
C ILE A 55 -8.05 -8.38 10.29
N GLU A 56 -8.35 -8.68 11.56
CA GLU A 56 -9.40 -8.01 12.31
C GLU A 56 -9.09 -6.51 12.51
N ALA A 57 -7.87 -6.20 12.96
CA ALA A 57 -7.43 -4.82 13.15
C ALA A 57 -7.50 -4.00 11.84
N LEU A 58 -7.05 -4.58 10.73
CA LEU A 58 -7.11 -3.92 9.43
C LEU A 58 -8.55 -3.79 8.92
N LYS A 59 -9.40 -4.83 9.03
CA LYS A 59 -10.81 -4.73 8.63
C LYS A 59 -11.57 -3.65 9.40
N ALA A 60 -11.23 -3.44 10.67
CA ALA A 60 -11.87 -2.43 11.50
C ALA A 60 -11.45 -0.99 11.18
N ASN A 61 -10.24 -0.79 10.63
CA ASN A 61 -9.64 0.53 10.50
C ASN A 61 -9.34 0.96 9.05
N CYS A 62 -9.21 0.04 8.09
CA CYS A 62 -8.90 0.37 6.71
C CYS A 62 -10.10 1.05 6.03
N THR A 63 -9.88 2.26 5.54
CA THR A 63 -10.94 3.10 4.93
C THR A 63 -11.57 2.48 3.69
N HIS A 64 -10.78 1.80 2.85
CA HIS A 64 -11.23 1.20 1.58
C HIS A 64 -11.40 -0.33 1.66
N GLY A 65 -11.35 -0.89 2.87
CA GLY A 65 -11.40 -2.34 3.10
C GLY A 65 -10.03 -2.99 3.11
N LEU A 66 -10.03 -4.33 3.15
CA LEU A 66 -8.83 -5.16 3.24
C LEU A 66 -8.52 -5.81 1.90
N PHE A 67 -7.26 -5.74 1.49
CA PHE A 67 -6.70 -6.53 0.41
C PHE A 67 -5.91 -7.72 0.99
N GLU A 68 -6.25 -8.93 0.55
CA GLU A 68 -5.59 -10.18 0.95
C GLU A 68 -5.05 -10.86 -0.30
N ASN A 69 -3.73 -10.83 -0.47
CA ASN A 69 -3.04 -11.44 -1.62
C ASN A 69 -2.77 -12.92 -1.34
N ASN A 70 -2.25 -13.22 -0.15
CA ASN A 70 -1.95 -14.58 0.29
C ASN A 70 -1.87 -14.66 1.82
N GLN A 71 -1.45 -15.82 2.34
CA GLN A 71 -1.37 -16.05 3.79
C GLN A 71 -0.39 -15.11 4.52
N TYR A 72 0.56 -14.49 3.80
CA TYR A 72 1.63 -13.65 4.33
C TYR A 72 1.52 -12.17 3.93
N ASP A 73 0.68 -11.82 2.96
CA ASP A 73 0.53 -10.47 2.44
C ASP A 73 -0.94 -10.02 2.47
N PHE A 74 -1.22 -9.15 3.44
CA PHE A 74 -2.47 -8.43 3.57
C PHE A 74 -2.19 -6.99 4.01
N ARG A 75 -3.05 -6.07 3.56
CA ARG A 75 -2.93 -4.61 3.72
C ARG A 75 -4.27 -3.94 3.48
N CYS A 76 -4.42 -2.68 3.85
CA CYS A 76 -5.53 -1.85 3.41
C CYS A 76 -5.58 -1.79 1.88
N ALA A 77 -6.79 -1.86 1.34
CA ALA A 77 -7.01 -1.65 -0.08
C ALA A 77 -6.65 -0.20 -0.44
N SER A 78 -6.01 -0.04 -1.60
CA SER A 78 -5.68 1.28 -2.16
C SER A 78 -6.64 1.61 -3.29
N ASN A 79 -6.92 2.89 -3.47
CA ASN A 79 -7.63 3.41 -4.66
C ASN A 79 -6.68 3.73 -5.83
N SER A 80 -5.45 3.19 -5.83
CA SER A 80 -4.49 3.32 -6.92
C SER A 80 -5.09 2.91 -8.26
N HIS A 81 -4.96 3.79 -9.27
CA HIS A 81 -5.34 3.50 -10.66
C HIS A 81 -4.34 2.60 -11.38
N PHE A 82 -3.15 2.39 -10.82
CA PHE A 82 -2.16 1.47 -11.38
C PHE A 82 -2.43 0.04 -10.90
N PRO A 83 -2.43 -0.96 -11.82
CA PRO A 83 -2.56 -2.36 -11.49
C PRO A 83 -1.22 -2.87 -10.92
N PHE A 84 -0.93 -2.55 -9.66
CA PHE A 84 0.14 -3.25 -8.95
C PHE A 84 -0.39 -4.62 -8.55
N ILE A 85 -0.20 -5.60 -9.44
CA ILE A 85 -0.51 -7.04 -9.33
C ILE A 85 -1.60 -7.33 -8.28
N ASN A 86 -2.84 -7.31 -8.78
CA ASN A 86 -3.97 -8.02 -8.19
C ASN A 86 -3.64 -9.51 -8.03
#